data_AF-E8KJI9-F1
#
_entry.id   AF-E8KJI9-F1
#
_cell.length_a   1.000
_cell.length_b   1.000
_cell.length_c   1.000
_cell.angle_alpha   90.00
_cell.angle_beta   90.00
_cell.angle_gamma   90.00
#
_symmetry.space_group_name_H-M   'P 1'
#
loop_
_entity.id
_entity.type
_entity.pdbx_description
1 polymer ?
#
loop_
_entity_poly.entity_id
_entity_poly.type
_entity_poly.pdbx_seq_one_letter_code
_entity_poly.pdbx_strand_id
1 'polypeptide(L)'
;MCNAELMPREKLLAYGAGSLTDQELLAIFLRTGIKGLPVMQLSETVLKQFGSLRGLLSADVNAFCQMKGLGQTQFIQLQASKEMTKRYLAQQMQVRENITEPYLAVMCFQAELEAEEREIFMVMFLDNQNRLIKKEKMFYGTINQATVYPREIIKEALKCNAAAIIVAHNHPSGHCTPSESDRILTKKIEMACDLVEIRFVDHIVVGKGDYFSFEEEKFRRNNS
;
A
#
# COMPACT_ATOMS: atom_id res chain seq x y z
N MET A 1 -28.62 -30.01 -14.54
CA MET A 1 -27.21 -30.36 -14.30
C MET A 1 -26.72 -29.48 -13.17
N CYS A 2 -26.30 -30.07 -12.05
CA CYS A 2 -25.84 -29.32 -10.89
C CYS A 2 -24.49 -28.68 -11.27
N ASN A 3 -24.43 -27.34 -11.33
CA ASN A 3 -23.16 -26.63 -11.43
C ASN A 3 -22.42 -26.90 -10.11
N ALA A 4 -21.54 -27.89 -10.08
CA ALA A 4 -20.66 -28.09 -8.94
C ALA A 4 -19.75 -26.86 -8.89
N GLU A 5 -19.98 -25.98 -7.93
CA GLU A 5 -19.09 -24.86 -7.64
C GLU A 5 -17.67 -25.41 -7.45
N LEU A 6 -16.73 -24.94 -8.26
CA LEU A 6 -15.33 -25.38 -8.16
C LEU A 6 -14.77 -25.07 -6.79
N MET A 7 -13.96 -25.97 -6.24
CA MET A 7 -13.28 -25.73 -4.98
C MET A 7 -12.25 -24.59 -5.14
N PRO A 8 -11.93 -23.82 -4.08
CA PRO A 8 -11.09 -22.62 -4.20
C PRO A 8 -9.76 -22.82 -4.96
N ARG A 9 -9.08 -23.96 -4.76
CA ARG A 9 -7.83 -24.27 -5.45
C ARG A 9 -8.03 -24.57 -6.94
N GLU A 10 -9.13 -25.23 -7.29
CA GLU A 10 -9.49 -25.53 -8.68
C GLU A 10 -9.89 -24.26 -9.40
N LYS A 11 -10.68 -23.41 -8.73
CA LYS A 11 -11.07 -22.08 -9.19
C LYS A 11 -9.84 -21.17 -9.43
N LEU A 12 -8.86 -21.20 -8.52
CA LEU A 12 -7.59 -20.50 -8.67
C LEU A 12 -6.84 -20.93 -9.95
N LEU A 13 -6.79 -22.23 -10.22
CA LEU A 13 -6.11 -22.77 -11.40
C LEU A 13 -6.87 -22.47 -12.70
N ALA A 14 -8.20 -22.54 -12.67
CA ALA A 14 -9.04 -22.36 -13.85
C ALA A 14 -9.19 -20.88 -14.25
N TYR A 15 -9.32 -19.98 -13.26
CA TYR A 15 -9.74 -18.59 -13.50
C TYR A 15 -8.82 -17.55 -12.86
N GLY A 16 -7.76 -17.97 -12.16
CA GLY A 16 -6.81 -17.08 -11.51
C GLY A 16 -7.31 -16.48 -10.19
N ALA A 17 -6.39 -15.81 -9.48
CA ALA A 17 -6.62 -15.33 -8.12
C ALA A 17 -7.71 -14.25 -8.03
N GLY A 18 -7.86 -13.42 -9.05
CA GLY A 18 -8.87 -12.35 -9.09
C GLY A 18 -10.32 -12.84 -9.12
N SER A 19 -10.55 -14.13 -9.39
CA SER A 19 -11.90 -14.73 -9.36
C SER A 19 -12.34 -15.18 -7.96
N LEU A 20 -11.42 -15.22 -7.00
CA LEU A 20 -11.66 -15.74 -5.65
C LEU A 20 -12.18 -14.63 -4.74
N THR A 21 -13.08 -14.98 -3.84
CA THR A 21 -13.46 -14.13 -2.71
C THR A 21 -12.37 -14.14 -1.63
N ASP A 22 -12.38 -13.16 -0.74
CA ASP A 22 -11.49 -13.13 0.44
C ASP A 22 -11.59 -14.41 1.28
N GLN A 23 -12.80 -14.98 1.41
CA GLN A 23 -13.03 -16.24 2.11
C GLN A 23 -12.32 -17.40 1.43
N GLU A 24 -12.39 -17.49 0.10
CA GLU A 24 -11.74 -18.53 -0.69
C GLU A 24 -10.21 -18.39 -0.65
N LEU A 25 -9.68 -17.17 -0.76
CA LEU A 25 -8.25 -16.88 -0.62
C LEU A 25 -7.74 -17.31 0.75
N LEU A 26 -8.46 -16.95 1.82
CA LEU A 26 -8.09 -17.34 3.17
C LEU A 26 -8.19 -18.85 3.38
N ALA A 27 -9.18 -19.52 2.79
CA ALA A 27 -9.30 -20.96 2.88
C ALA A 27 -8.12 -21.70 2.22
N ILE A 28 -7.65 -21.18 1.08
CA ILE A 28 -6.43 -21.70 0.43
C ILE A 28 -5.21 -21.50 1.35
N PHE A 29 -5.08 -20.32 1.94
CA PHE A 29 -3.98 -19.98 2.85
C PHE A 29 -3.94 -20.87 4.10
N LEU A 30 -5.10 -21.07 4.76
CA LEU A 30 -5.24 -21.89 5.97
C LEU A 30 -5.10 -23.38 5.69
N ARG A 31 -5.34 -23.81 4.44
CA ARG A 31 -5.27 -25.19 3.91
C ARG A 31 -6.30 -26.16 4.47
N THR A 32 -6.52 -26.16 5.78
CA THR A 32 -7.40 -27.09 6.49
C THR A 32 -8.19 -26.37 7.58
N GLY A 33 -9.36 -26.90 7.90
CA GLY A 33 -10.13 -26.45 9.06
C GLY A 33 -9.59 -27.02 10.37
N ILE A 34 -10.35 -26.83 11.44
CA ILE A 34 -10.10 -27.46 12.74
C ILE A 34 -11.14 -28.54 13.03
N LYS A 35 -10.94 -29.32 14.09
CA LYS A 35 -11.90 -30.36 14.50
C LYS A 35 -13.30 -29.75 14.67
N GLY A 36 -14.24 -30.21 13.86
CA GLY A 36 -15.64 -29.76 13.88
C GLY A 36 -15.93 -28.46 13.13
N LEU A 37 -14.95 -27.86 12.45
CA LEU A 37 -15.15 -26.62 11.68
C LEU A 37 -14.34 -26.67 10.36
N PRO A 38 -15.00 -26.92 9.22
CA PRO A 38 -14.37 -26.93 7.89
C PRO A 38 -13.69 -25.60 7.53
N VAL A 39 -12.69 -25.66 6.65
CA VAL A 39 -11.83 -24.50 6.33
C VAL A 39 -12.59 -23.28 5.79
N MET A 40 -13.66 -23.50 5.01
CA MET A 40 -14.49 -22.40 4.47
C MET A 40 -15.23 -21.66 5.59
N GLN A 41 -15.82 -22.39 6.54
CA GLN A 41 -16.51 -21.81 7.69
C GLN A 41 -15.54 -21.16 8.67
N LEU A 42 -14.36 -21.77 8.87
CA LEU A 42 -13.28 -21.16 9.65
C LEU A 42 -12.86 -19.83 9.01
N SER A 43 -12.63 -19.79 7.70
CA SER A 43 -12.21 -18.59 6.98
C SER A 43 -13.25 -17.46 7.07
N GLU A 44 -14.53 -17.81 6.96
CA GLU A 44 -15.62 -16.85 7.17
C GLU A 44 -15.63 -16.28 8.59
N THR A 45 -15.46 -17.15 9.60
CA THR A 45 -15.43 -16.76 11.01
C THR A 45 -14.24 -15.85 11.31
N VAL A 46 -13.08 -16.17 10.73
CA VAL A 46 -11.87 -15.34 10.78
C VAL A 46 -12.15 -13.95 10.21
N LEU A 47 -12.63 -13.87 8.97
CA LEU A 47 -12.88 -12.58 8.32
C LEU A 47 -13.92 -11.75 9.07
N LYS A 48 -14.96 -12.37 9.62
CA LYS A 48 -15.96 -11.69 10.45
C LYS A 48 -15.34 -11.08 11.72
N GLN A 49 -14.49 -11.83 12.43
CA GLN A 49 -13.84 -11.33 13.64
C GLN A 49 -12.89 -10.16 13.37
N PHE A 50 -12.10 -10.24 12.30
CA PHE A 50 -11.14 -9.19 11.95
C PHE A 50 -11.76 -8.10 11.04
N GLY A 51 -13.03 -8.23 10.67
CA GLY A 51 -13.79 -7.34 9.80
C GLY A 51 -13.43 -7.40 8.31
N SER A 52 -12.17 -7.71 7.97
CA SER A 52 -11.69 -7.82 6.59
C SER A 52 -10.38 -8.62 6.50
N LEU A 53 -9.98 -9.03 5.29
CA LEU A 53 -8.66 -9.61 5.06
C LEU A 53 -7.53 -8.68 5.51
N ARG A 54 -7.77 -7.37 5.37
CA ARG A 54 -6.85 -6.33 5.80
C ARG A 54 -6.71 -6.23 7.31
N GLY A 55 -7.83 -6.29 8.03
CA GLY A 55 -7.82 -6.35 9.49
C GLY A 55 -7.03 -7.57 9.99
N LEU A 56 -7.19 -8.72 9.31
CA LEU A 56 -6.43 -9.93 9.60
C LEU A 56 -4.92 -9.76 9.35
N LEU A 57 -4.53 -9.20 8.21
CA LEU A 57 -3.13 -8.94 7.82
C LEU A 57 -2.40 -7.89 8.68
N SER A 58 -3.17 -7.14 9.47
CA SER A 58 -2.67 -6.05 10.32
C SER A 58 -2.75 -6.39 11.81
N ALA A 59 -3.33 -7.53 12.17
CA ALA A 59 -3.47 -7.96 13.56
C ALA A 59 -2.10 -8.26 14.18
N ASP A 60 -1.94 -7.90 15.46
CA ASP A 60 -0.80 -8.34 16.25
C ASP A 60 -0.89 -9.83 16.61
N VAL A 61 0.22 -10.42 17.05
CA VAL A 61 0.31 -11.85 17.35
C VAL A 61 -0.68 -12.30 18.43
N ASN A 62 -0.97 -11.45 19.43
CA ASN A 62 -1.86 -11.81 20.52
C ASN A 62 -3.31 -11.82 20.04
N ALA A 63 -3.75 -10.76 19.36
CA ALA A 63 -5.09 -10.69 18.77
C ALA A 63 -5.31 -11.81 17.75
N PHE A 64 -4.31 -12.12 16.93
CA PHE A 64 -4.36 -13.19 15.94
C PHE A 64 -4.50 -14.57 16.60
N CYS A 65 -3.67 -14.86 17.60
CA CYS A 65 -3.62 -16.19 18.24
C CYS A 65 -4.77 -16.45 19.23
N GLN A 66 -5.56 -15.43 19.59
CA GLN A 66 -6.76 -15.62 20.41
C GLN A 66 -7.87 -16.38 19.67
N MET A 67 -7.86 -16.37 18.34
CA MET A 67 -8.87 -17.08 17.56
C MET A 67 -8.57 -18.58 17.49
N LYS A 68 -9.58 -19.39 17.82
CA LYS A 68 -9.51 -20.84 17.68
C LYS A 68 -9.28 -21.23 16.21
N GLY A 69 -8.15 -21.87 15.93
CA GLY A 69 -7.74 -22.27 14.58
C GLY A 69 -6.70 -21.35 13.93
N LEU A 70 -6.34 -20.24 14.59
CA LEU A 70 -5.21 -19.38 14.22
C LEU A 70 -4.16 -19.46 15.33
N GLY A 71 -3.05 -20.13 15.07
CA GLY A 71 -1.92 -20.20 16.00
C GLY A 71 -0.70 -19.43 15.49
N GLN A 72 0.39 -19.51 16.26
CA GLN A 72 1.67 -18.90 15.87
C GLN A 72 2.15 -19.35 14.48
N THR A 73 1.91 -20.60 14.10
CA THR A 73 2.29 -21.10 12.77
C THR A 73 1.60 -20.32 11.64
N GLN A 74 0.28 -20.12 11.74
CA GLN A 74 -0.46 -19.35 10.74
C GLN A 74 -0.05 -17.87 10.76
N PHE A 75 0.23 -17.32 11.95
CA PHE A 75 0.72 -15.95 12.08
C PHE A 75 2.07 -15.76 11.38
N ILE A 76 3.05 -16.63 11.65
CA ILE A 76 4.37 -16.60 11.01
C ILE A 76 4.25 -16.73 9.49
N GLN A 77 3.41 -17.67 9.03
CA GLN A 77 3.16 -17.85 7.58
C GLN A 77 2.55 -16.60 6.95
N LEU A 78 1.66 -15.90 7.66
CA LEU A 78 1.01 -14.68 7.18
C LEU A 78 2.01 -13.53 7.08
N GLN A 79 2.82 -13.34 8.12
CA GLN A 79 3.88 -12.32 8.12
C GLN A 79 4.91 -12.58 7.01
N ALA A 80 5.32 -13.83 6.82
CA ALA A 80 6.20 -14.22 5.72
C ALA A 80 5.57 -13.90 4.36
N SER A 81 4.28 -14.20 4.17
CA SER A 81 3.56 -13.89 2.93
C SER A 81 3.50 -12.38 2.66
N LYS A 82 3.22 -11.58 3.69
CA LYS A 82 3.21 -10.11 3.61
C LYS A 82 4.57 -9.54 3.22
N GLU A 83 5.63 -10.02 3.87
CA GLU A 83 7.01 -9.59 3.58
C GLU A 83 7.47 -10.03 2.18
N MET A 84 7.12 -11.24 1.74
CA MET A 84 7.40 -11.70 0.38
C MET A 84 6.70 -10.81 -0.66
N THR A 85 5.43 -10.48 -0.46
CA THR A 85 4.69 -9.54 -1.32
C THR A 85 5.34 -8.17 -1.32
N LYS A 86 5.72 -7.63 -0.14
CA LYS A 86 6.43 -6.35 -0.03
C LYS A 86 7.73 -6.36 -0.84
N ARG A 87 8.55 -7.40 -0.72
CA ARG A 87 9.81 -7.54 -1.48
C ARG A 87 9.58 -7.73 -2.97
N TYR A 88 8.59 -8.51 -3.36
CA TYR A 88 8.20 -8.69 -4.75
C TYR A 88 7.81 -7.36 -5.38
N LEU A 89 6.95 -6.57 -4.72
CA LEU A 89 6.56 -5.25 -5.20
C LEU A 89 7.76 -4.30 -5.25
N ALA A 90 8.62 -4.31 -4.24
CA ALA A 90 9.83 -3.50 -4.22
C ALA A 90 10.80 -3.86 -5.37
N GLN A 91 10.97 -5.15 -5.67
CA GLN A 91 11.77 -5.62 -6.80
C GLN A 91 11.10 -5.32 -8.14
N GLN A 92 9.79 -5.47 -8.24
CA GLN A 92 9.04 -5.11 -9.45
C GLN A 92 9.24 -3.62 -9.78
N MET A 93 9.40 -2.75 -8.78
CA MET A 93 9.76 -1.33 -8.98
C MET A 93 11.22 -1.11 -9.38
N GLN A 94 12.13 -2.03 -9.07
CA GLN A 94 13.52 -1.98 -9.53
C GLN A 94 13.71 -2.58 -10.92
N VAL A 95 12.92 -3.60 -11.27
CA VAL A 95 13.00 -4.35 -12.53
C VAL A 95 12.13 -3.73 -13.61
N ARG A 96 10.97 -3.16 -13.27
CA ARG A 96 10.21 -2.34 -14.22
C ARG A 96 11.00 -1.07 -14.41
N GLU A 97 11.49 -0.89 -15.62
CA GLU A 97 12.20 0.33 -16.00
C GLU A 97 11.31 1.53 -15.70
N ASN A 98 10.01 1.52 -16.02
CA ASN A 98 9.16 2.70 -15.84
C ASN A 98 8.07 2.54 -14.76
N ILE A 99 7.87 3.58 -13.95
CA ILE A 99 6.61 3.87 -13.25
C ILE A 99 5.67 4.54 -14.27
N THR A 100 5.19 3.78 -15.24
CA THR A 100 4.21 4.27 -16.23
C THR A 100 2.77 4.23 -15.72
N GLU A 101 2.51 3.42 -14.69
CA GLU A 101 1.19 3.28 -14.08
C GLU A 101 1.21 3.93 -12.69
N PRO A 102 0.44 5.02 -12.44
CA PRO A 102 0.35 5.68 -11.13
C PRO A 102 0.05 4.70 -9.99
N TYR A 103 -0.70 3.63 -10.28
CA TYR A 103 -1.04 2.57 -9.34
C TYR A 103 0.21 1.86 -8.75
N LEU A 104 1.28 1.70 -9.52
CA LEU A 104 2.52 1.07 -9.03
C LEU A 104 3.22 1.91 -7.96
N ALA A 105 3.22 3.23 -8.13
CA ALA A 105 3.76 4.15 -7.13
C ALA A 105 2.92 4.07 -5.85
N VAL A 106 1.59 4.10 -5.96
CA VAL A 106 0.67 3.95 -4.83
C VAL A 106 0.92 2.64 -4.07
N MET A 107 0.99 1.51 -4.77
CA MET A 107 1.27 0.21 -4.14
C MET A 107 2.60 0.21 -3.39
N CYS A 108 3.65 0.81 -3.97
CA CYS A 108 4.94 0.89 -3.32
C CYS A 108 4.91 1.83 -2.10
N PHE A 109 4.18 2.95 -2.14
CA PHE A 109 4.00 3.81 -0.97
C PHE A 109 3.20 3.11 0.13
N GLN A 110 2.11 2.43 -0.20
CA GLN A 110 1.33 1.65 0.75
C GLN A 110 2.18 0.57 1.42
N ALA A 111 2.97 -0.18 0.65
CA ALA A 111 3.87 -1.21 1.17
C ALA A 111 4.96 -0.68 2.13
N GLU A 112 5.33 0.61 2.02
CA GLU A 112 6.39 1.24 2.81
C GLU A 112 5.88 2.10 3.97
N LEU A 113 4.66 2.63 3.87
CA LEU A 113 4.14 3.66 4.77
C LEU A 113 2.87 3.25 5.54
N GLU A 114 2.07 2.32 5.03
CA GLU A 114 0.76 1.99 5.65
C GLU A 114 0.89 1.46 7.08
N ALA A 115 1.95 0.70 7.36
CA ALA A 115 2.20 0.10 8.67
C ALA A 115 2.95 1.03 9.64
N GLU A 116 3.33 2.23 9.21
CA GLU A 116 4.13 3.15 10.03
C GLU A 116 3.24 3.83 11.09
N GLU A 117 3.66 3.76 12.35
CA GLU A 117 2.91 4.31 13.49
C GLU A 117 3.11 5.84 13.66
N ARG A 118 4.05 6.41 12.90
CA ARG A 118 4.32 7.84 12.83
C ARG A 118 4.12 8.31 11.42
N GLU A 119 3.80 9.57 11.25
CA GLU A 119 3.76 10.19 9.93
C GLU A 119 5.18 10.21 9.34
N ILE A 120 5.33 9.64 8.16
CA ILE A 120 6.59 9.60 7.41
C ILE A 120 6.33 10.15 6.02
N PHE A 121 7.14 11.11 5.61
CA PHE A 121 7.09 11.68 4.27
C PHE A 121 8.20 11.06 3.42
N MET A 122 7.79 10.44 2.31
CA MET A 122 8.64 9.69 1.40
C MET A 122 8.59 10.29 0.00
N VAL A 123 9.71 10.23 -0.70
CA VAL A 123 9.83 10.75 -2.07
C VAL A 123 10.37 9.65 -2.97
N MET A 124 9.74 9.50 -4.14
CA MET A 124 10.28 8.76 -5.28
C MET A 124 10.85 9.76 -6.28
N PHE A 125 12.08 9.51 -6.70
CA PHE A 125 12.81 10.33 -7.66
C PHE A 125 12.90 9.56 -8.98
N LEU A 126 12.47 10.18 -10.07
CA LEU A 126 12.30 9.55 -11.36
C LEU A 126 13.17 10.23 -12.42
N ASP A 127 13.60 9.48 -13.43
CA ASP A 127 14.25 10.03 -14.61
C ASP A 127 13.21 10.50 -15.66
N ASN A 128 13.70 10.99 -16.81
CA ASN A 128 12.87 11.49 -17.92
C ASN A 128 11.92 10.44 -18.52
N GLN A 129 12.17 9.15 -18.31
CA GLN A 129 11.35 8.04 -18.78
C GLN A 129 10.40 7.52 -17.68
N ASN A 130 10.26 8.26 -16.56
CA ASN A 130 9.54 7.86 -15.36
C ASN A 130 10.14 6.65 -14.63
N ARG A 131 11.45 6.43 -14.78
CA ARG A 131 12.12 5.29 -14.14
C ARG A 131 12.55 5.63 -12.74
N LEU A 132 12.31 4.73 -11.79
CA LEU A 132 12.69 4.96 -10.40
C LEU A 132 14.22 5.01 -10.27
N ILE A 133 14.77 6.20 -10.00
CA ILE A 133 16.18 6.38 -9.68
C ILE A 133 16.43 5.93 -8.25
N LYS A 134 15.63 6.45 -7.32
CA LYS A 134 15.69 6.10 -5.89
C LYS A 134 14.37 6.47 -5.21
N LYS A 135 14.14 5.90 -4.03
CA LYS A 135 13.07 6.28 -3.12
C LYS A 135 13.64 6.48 -1.72
N GLU A 136 13.14 7.47 -0.99
CA GLU A 136 13.73 7.86 0.30
C GLU A 136 12.66 8.37 1.27
N LYS A 137 12.67 7.85 2.51
CA LYS A 137 11.91 8.38 3.64
C LYS A 137 12.65 9.60 4.18
N MET A 138 12.28 10.80 3.72
CA MET A 138 13.04 12.03 3.93
C MET A 138 12.69 12.75 5.23
N PHE A 139 11.44 12.65 5.69
CA PHE A 139 10.99 13.33 6.90
C PHE A 139 10.22 12.37 7.80
N TYR A 140 10.51 12.47 9.08
CA TYR A 140 9.89 11.66 10.13
C TYR A 140 9.15 12.61 11.06
N GLY A 141 7.85 12.45 11.09
CA GLY A 141 6.97 13.22 11.95
C GLY A 141 7.00 12.77 13.39
N THR A 142 6.38 13.61 14.20
CA THR A 142 6.01 13.27 15.57
C THR A 142 4.64 12.58 15.57
N ILE A 143 4.00 12.48 16.72
CA ILE A 143 2.61 11.98 16.82
C ILE A 143 1.63 12.90 16.04
N ASN A 144 1.97 14.17 15.85
CA ASN A 144 1.04 15.19 15.33
C ASN A 144 1.24 15.57 13.85
N GLN A 145 2.49 15.72 13.39
CA GLN A 145 2.81 15.97 11.97
C GLN A 145 4.30 15.82 11.67
N ALA A 146 4.64 15.63 10.39
CA ALA A 146 6.01 15.79 9.87
C ALA A 146 6.24 17.20 9.33
N THR A 147 7.31 17.86 9.79
CA THR A 147 7.73 19.13 9.19
C THR A 147 8.53 18.84 7.93
N VAL A 148 7.94 19.14 6.77
CA VAL A 148 8.53 18.90 5.45
C VAL A 148 9.13 20.21 4.91
N TYR A 149 10.36 20.14 4.42
CA TYR A 149 11.07 21.28 3.84
C TYR A 149 11.29 21.05 2.34
N PRO A 150 10.57 21.76 1.44
CA PRO A 150 10.72 21.59 -0.01
C PRO A 150 12.17 21.71 -0.49
N ARG A 151 12.98 22.58 0.13
CA ARG A 151 14.41 22.74 -0.21
C ARG A 151 15.21 21.44 -0.12
N GLU A 152 14.90 20.57 0.85
CA GLU A 152 15.65 19.30 1.00
C GLU A 152 15.20 18.30 -0.06
N ILE A 153 13.92 18.30 -0.43
CA ILE A 153 13.40 17.50 -1.56
C ILE A 153 14.10 17.91 -2.85
N ILE A 154 14.15 19.22 -3.14
CA ILE A 154 14.80 19.75 -4.34
C ILE A 154 16.30 19.44 -4.35
N LYS A 155 17.00 19.64 -3.22
CA LYS A 155 18.42 19.32 -3.08
C LYS A 155 18.71 17.86 -3.41
N GLU A 156 17.91 16.93 -2.88
CA GLU A 156 18.11 15.51 -3.08
C GLU A 156 17.68 15.05 -4.49
N ALA A 157 16.69 15.73 -5.10
CA ALA A 157 16.29 15.53 -6.49
C ALA A 157 17.40 15.93 -7.46
N LEU A 158 17.96 17.13 -7.30
CA LEU A 158 19.09 17.62 -8.09
C LEU A 158 20.33 16.74 -7.93
N LYS A 159 20.64 16.32 -6.69
CA LYS A 159 21.79 15.45 -6.40
C LYS A 159 21.74 14.11 -7.13
N CYS A 160 20.56 13.58 -7.43
CA CYS A 160 20.41 12.33 -8.21
C CYS A 160 19.96 12.55 -9.65
N ASN A 161 19.97 13.79 -10.15
CA ASN A 161 19.51 14.16 -11.49
C ASN A 161 18.08 13.66 -11.78
N ALA A 162 17.17 13.79 -10.81
CA ALA A 162 15.77 13.47 -11.01
C ALA A 162 15.12 14.47 -11.96
N ALA A 163 14.40 13.97 -12.96
CA ALA A 163 13.58 14.77 -13.86
C ALA A 163 12.15 14.94 -13.34
N ALA A 164 11.70 14.04 -12.46
CA ALA A 164 10.37 14.09 -11.87
C ALA A 164 10.36 13.51 -10.46
N ILE A 165 9.37 13.90 -9.65
CA ILE A 165 9.15 13.32 -8.33
C ILE A 165 7.69 12.95 -8.09
N ILE A 166 7.48 11.90 -7.30
CA ILE A 166 6.21 11.61 -6.65
C ILE A 166 6.45 11.63 -5.15
N VAL A 167 5.58 12.28 -4.40
CA VAL A 167 5.71 12.36 -2.94
C VAL A 167 4.55 11.65 -2.26
N ALA A 168 4.78 11.15 -1.04
CA ALA A 168 3.72 10.55 -0.25
C ALA A 168 3.95 10.69 1.25
N HIS A 169 2.88 10.67 2.03
CA HIS A 169 2.94 10.48 3.48
C HIS A 169 1.80 9.60 3.98
N ASN A 170 2.02 8.92 5.12
CA ASN A 170 0.94 8.22 5.81
C ASN A 170 0.29 9.08 6.89
N HIS A 171 -1.01 8.87 7.11
CA HIS A 171 -1.68 9.32 8.31
C HIS A 171 -1.81 8.14 9.29
N PRO A 172 -1.19 8.18 10.49
CA PRO A 172 -1.31 7.10 11.48
C PRO A 172 -2.75 6.80 11.92
N SER A 173 -3.63 7.81 11.84
CA SER A 173 -5.07 7.67 12.06
C SER A 173 -5.72 6.64 11.13
N GLY A 174 -5.13 6.44 9.95
CA GLY A 174 -5.60 5.52 8.92
C GLY A 174 -6.55 6.13 7.90
N HIS A 175 -6.97 7.38 8.04
CA HIS A 175 -7.74 8.08 7.00
C HIS A 175 -6.81 8.68 5.95
N CYS A 176 -7.16 8.61 4.67
CA CYS A 176 -6.34 9.19 3.59
C CYS A 176 -6.75 10.63 3.21
N THR A 177 -7.75 11.22 3.87
CA THR A 177 -8.23 12.57 3.54
C THR A 177 -7.16 13.62 3.85
N PRO A 178 -6.70 14.43 2.88
CA PRO A 178 -5.68 15.44 3.11
C PRO A 178 -6.21 16.59 3.97
N SER A 179 -5.38 17.06 4.90
CA SER A 179 -5.60 18.29 5.66
C SER A 179 -5.33 19.54 4.81
N GLU A 180 -5.75 20.71 5.28
CA GLU A 180 -5.40 21.98 4.61
C GLU A 180 -3.88 22.21 4.59
N SER A 181 -3.17 21.80 5.64
CA SER A 181 -1.71 21.83 5.69
C SER A 181 -1.07 20.99 4.59
N ASP A 182 -1.62 19.80 4.31
CA ASP A 182 -1.17 18.93 3.21
C ASP A 182 -1.37 19.61 1.86
N ARG A 183 -2.52 20.25 1.65
CA ARG A 183 -2.82 20.99 0.41
C ARG A 183 -1.87 22.16 0.20
N ILE A 184 -1.58 22.93 1.25
CA ILE A 184 -0.61 24.03 1.22
C ILE A 184 0.80 23.51 0.93
N LEU A 185 1.21 22.42 1.59
CA LEU A 185 2.52 21.81 1.38
C LEU A 185 2.68 21.32 -0.06
N THR A 186 1.66 20.64 -0.60
CA THR A 186 1.63 20.15 -1.99
C THR A 186 1.93 21.27 -2.96
N LYS A 187 1.21 22.40 -2.85
CA LYS A 187 1.42 23.58 -3.70
C LYS A 187 2.82 24.16 -3.56
N LYS A 188 3.38 24.21 -2.34
CA LYS A 188 4.74 24.69 -2.10
C LYS A 188 5.79 23.79 -2.76
N ILE A 189 5.59 22.47 -2.74
CA ILE A 189 6.49 21.52 -3.40
C ILE A 189 6.37 21.66 -4.91
N GLU A 190 5.14 21.69 -5.46
CA GLU A 190 4.86 21.91 -6.89
C GLU A 190 5.57 23.17 -7.40
N MET A 191 5.36 24.32 -6.76
CA MET A 191 6.04 25.57 -7.10
C MET A 191 7.57 25.49 -7.00
N ALA A 192 8.10 24.79 -6.00
CA ALA A 192 9.55 24.63 -5.84
C ALA A 192 10.15 23.75 -6.95
N CYS A 193 9.43 22.73 -7.40
CA CYS A 193 9.83 21.86 -8.49
C CYS A 193 9.83 22.61 -9.82
N ASP A 194 8.81 23.43 -10.07
CA ASP A 194 8.70 24.25 -11.29
C ASP A 194 9.90 25.20 -11.45
N LEU A 195 10.38 25.81 -10.36
CA LEU A 195 11.52 26.73 -10.38
C LEU A 195 12.84 26.10 -10.81
N VAL A 196 12.96 24.77 -10.72
CA VAL A 196 14.16 24.01 -11.07
C VAL A 196 13.91 23.00 -12.18
N GLU A 197 12.79 23.13 -12.90
CA GLU A 197 12.41 22.28 -14.03
C GLU A 197 12.33 20.79 -13.69
N ILE A 198 11.93 20.46 -12.46
CA ILE A 198 11.63 19.09 -12.04
C ILE A 198 10.11 18.92 -12.10
N ARG A 199 9.62 17.88 -12.76
CA ARG A 199 8.18 17.64 -12.85
C ARG A 199 7.63 17.08 -11.54
N PHE A 200 6.68 17.79 -10.93
CA PHE A 200 5.89 17.26 -9.82
C PHE A 200 4.75 16.40 -10.36
N VAL A 201 4.79 15.09 -10.12
CA VAL A 201 3.85 14.14 -10.74
C VAL A 201 2.59 13.97 -9.91
N ASP A 202 2.74 13.72 -8.61
CA ASP A 202 1.59 13.54 -7.71
C ASP A 202 2.03 13.65 -6.24
N HIS A 203 1.04 13.83 -5.37
CA HIS A 203 1.13 13.66 -3.93
C HIS A 203 0.12 12.59 -3.48
N ILE A 204 0.62 11.53 -2.84
CA ILE A 204 -0.20 10.44 -2.32
C ILE A 204 -0.32 10.52 -0.79
N VAL A 205 -1.53 10.58 -0.26
CA VAL A 205 -1.77 10.35 1.17
C VAL A 205 -2.12 8.89 1.38
N VAL A 206 -1.28 8.16 2.10
CA VAL A 206 -1.45 6.75 2.42
C VAL A 206 -2.29 6.62 3.69
N GLY A 207 -3.51 6.13 3.51
CA GLY A 207 -4.34 5.71 4.62
C GLY A 207 -4.11 4.24 4.95
N LYS A 208 -4.92 3.77 5.89
CA LYS A 208 -5.08 2.37 6.16
C LYS A 208 -5.94 1.79 5.03
N GLY A 209 -5.30 1.12 4.05
CA GLY A 209 -5.97 0.30 3.02
C GLY A 209 -6.68 1.08 1.94
N ASP A 210 -6.44 2.38 1.96
CA ASP A 210 -6.98 3.34 1.04
C ASP A 210 -5.89 4.39 0.80
N TYR A 211 -6.05 5.19 -0.24
CA TYR A 211 -5.14 6.27 -0.56
C TYR A 211 -5.91 7.46 -1.13
N PHE A 212 -5.28 8.62 -1.07
CA PHE A 212 -5.74 9.79 -1.78
C PHE A 212 -4.64 10.24 -2.73
N SER A 213 -4.99 10.47 -3.99
CA SER A 213 -4.11 11.08 -4.99
C SER A 213 -4.61 12.49 -5.30
N PHE A 214 -3.72 13.47 -5.17
CA PHE A 214 -4.01 14.86 -5.52
C PHE A 214 -4.24 15.01 -7.03
N GLU A 215 -3.50 14.29 -7.85
CA GLU A 215 -3.65 14.31 -9.30
C GLU A 215 -4.97 13.67 -9.75
N GLU A 216 -5.37 12.54 -9.15
CA GLU A 216 -6.70 11.96 -9.41
C GLU A 216 -7.83 12.91 -9.00
N GLU A 217 -7.71 13.61 -7.87
CA GLU A 217 -8.70 14.62 -7.45
C GLU A 217 -8.79 15.76 -8.48
N LYS A 218 -7.65 16.31 -8.93
CA LYS A 218 -7.61 17.35 -9.98
C LYS A 218 -8.30 16.86 -11.26
N PHE A 219 -7.99 15.64 -11.70
CA PHE A 219 -8.58 15.05 -12.91
C PHE A 219 -10.09 14.87 -12.80
N ARG A 220 -10.60 14.41 -11.65
CA ARG A 220 -12.06 14.26 -11.43
C ARG A 220 -12.76 15.61 -11.45
N ARG A 221 -12.20 16.65 -10.82
CA ARG A 221 -12.78 18.00 -10.78
C ARG A 221 -12.82 18.68 -12.15
N ASN A 222 -11.82 18.44 -13.00
CA ASN A 222 -11.77 19.05 -14.34
C ASN A 222 -12.72 18.38 -15.34
N ASN A 223 -13.19 17.16 -15.03
CA ASN A 223 -14.10 16.38 -15.87
C ASN A 223 -15.52 16.27 -15.29
N SER A 224 -15.84 17.05 -14.25
CA SER A 224 -17.17 17.18 -13.64
C SER A 224 -17.78 18.53 -13.99
#